data_AF-A0A2R6FGP2-F1
#
_entry.id   AF-A0A2R6FGP2-F1
#
_cell.length_a   1.000
_cell.length_b   1.000
_cell.length_c   1.000
_cell.angle_alpha   90.00
_cell.angle_beta   90.00
_cell.angle_gamma   90.00
#
_symmetry.space_group_name_H-M   'P 1'
#
loop_
_entity.id
_entity.type
_entity.pdbx_description
1 polymer ?
#
loop_
_entity_poly.entity_id
_entity_poly.type
_entity_poly.pdbx_seq_one_letter_code
_entity_poly.pdbx_strand_id
1 'polypeptide(L)'
;MQPVVIYAANAGFKLRSPLWRQGEAIQVVLQLEPFAVGLAPYLTGHHRLLTALTWLWIALLVASPLLLVVTGWRRTVLVAAYAVVHVGMAATLRLGLFPLVSVAVLVPFLPPAVWDRLEGLLAGPARAATAFADDALAEPAPWRLPPWLARSARRLGTVAVTVVLVASLLWPAAALGLPAVPTAAEQSAPDYTWNLFAPHPSTHHRWIVAPATLSTGERVDALDGSAVTWERPPDAGETYPNALWHRYVVDLRAGTVDDPRPLGAYLCRRGVPGRSAAIDTVAFYVLEAPVRAVGGGERRRIEYVDRECRR
;
A
#
# COMPACT_ATOMS: atom_id res chain seq x y z
N MET A 1 7.67 -2.02 19.58
CA MET A 1 7.93 -0.58 19.32
C MET A 1 7.88 -0.23 17.84
N GLN A 2 8.46 -1.04 16.94
CA GLN A 2 8.43 -0.81 15.48
C GLN A 2 7.08 -0.36 14.89
N PRO A 3 5.91 -0.93 15.25
CA PRO A 3 4.61 -0.52 14.67
C PRO A 3 4.21 0.91 15.03
N VAL A 4 4.58 1.36 16.23
CA VAL A 4 4.33 2.72 16.71
C VAL A 4 5.12 3.71 15.87
N VAL A 5 6.37 3.39 15.54
CA VAL A 5 7.21 4.25 14.70
C VAL A 5 6.66 4.34 13.28
N ILE A 6 6.19 3.21 12.73
CA ILE A 6 5.54 3.19 11.41
C ILE A 6 4.30 4.07 11.40
N TYR A 7 3.42 3.97 12.41
CA TYR A 7 2.23 4.82 12.51
C TYR A 7 2.58 6.30 12.69
N ALA A 8 3.54 6.63 13.56
CA ALA A 8 3.97 8.01 13.78
C ALA A 8 4.58 8.64 12.51
N ALA A 9 5.43 7.90 11.79
CA ALA A 9 5.99 8.36 10.52
C ALA A 9 4.90 8.56 9.45
N ASN A 10 3.94 7.63 9.39
CA ASN A 10 2.79 7.72 8.48
C ASN A 10 1.92 8.95 8.78
N ALA A 11 1.74 9.30 10.06
CA ALA A 11 1.10 10.54 10.48
C ALA A 11 1.83 11.75 9.90
N GLY A 12 3.16 11.79 10.04
CA GLY A 12 4.01 12.86 9.50
C GLY A 12 3.88 13.03 7.99
N PHE A 13 3.85 11.93 7.22
CA PHE A 13 3.64 12.01 5.77
C PHE A 13 2.23 12.49 5.42
N LYS A 14 1.19 11.99 6.09
CA LYS A 14 -0.20 12.34 5.78
C LYS A 14 -0.52 13.80 6.13
N LEU A 15 -0.01 14.30 7.26
CA LEU A 15 -0.24 15.69 7.69
C LEU A 15 0.35 16.74 6.74
N ARG A 16 1.31 16.37 5.87
CA ARG A 16 1.84 17.26 4.82
C ARG A 16 0.80 17.59 3.73
N SER A 17 -0.27 16.81 3.61
CA SER A 17 -1.27 16.98 2.55
C SER A 17 -2.55 17.67 3.02
N PRO A 18 -3.06 18.66 2.26
CA PRO A 18 -4.34 19.30 2.56
C PRO A 18 -5.51 18.31 2.65
N LEU A 19 -5.56 17.29 1.77
CA LEU A 19 -6.64 16.30 1.74
C LEU A 19 -6.79 15.54 3.07
N TRP A 20 -5.67 15.20 3.71
CA TRP A 20 -5.70 14.53 5.02
C TRP A 20 -6.10 15.49 6.15
N ARG A 21 -5.63 16.75 6.10
CA ARG A 21 -5.96 17.77 7.11
C ARG A 21 -7.43 18.20 7.04
N GLN A 22 -7.97 18.32 5.83
CA GLN A 22 -9.36 18.73 5.57
C GLN A 22 -10.36 17.57 5.71
N GLY A 23 -9.89 16.34 5.86
CA GLY A 23 -10.75 15.16 6.06
C GLY A 23 -11.22 14.49 4.77
N GLU A 24 -10.77 14.94 3.60
CA GLU A 24 -11.24 14.47 2.29
C GLU A 24 -10.51 13.21 1.78
N ALA A 25 -9.38 12.86 2.40
CA ALA A 25 -8.49 11.84 1.87
C ALA A 25 -9.13 10.44 1.72
N ILE A 26 -9.90 9.95 2.71
CA ILE A 26 -10.51 8.62 2.60
C ILE A 26 -11.57 8.60 1.48
N GLN A 27 -12.30 9.70 1.28
CA GLN A 27 -13.27 9.79 0.17
C GLN A 27 -12.57 9.70 -1.18
N VAL A 28 -11.43 10.35 -1.34
CA VAL A 28 -10.60 10.23 -2.54
C VAL A 28 -10.10 8.80 -2.71
N VAL A 29 -9.56 8.19 -1.65
CA VAL A 29 -8.97 6.85 -1.69
C VAL A 29 -10.00 5.78 -2.05
N LEU A 30 -11.22 5.84 -1.50
CA LEU A 30 -12.28 4.87 -1.81
C LEU A 30 -12.85 5.00 -3.23
N GLN A 31 -12.51 6.07 -3.96
CA GLN A 31 -12.86 6.21 -5.38
C GLN A 31 -11.75 5.71 -6.31
N LEU A 32 -10.60 5.31 -5.78
CA LEU A 32 -9.53 4.72 -6.58
C LEU A 32 -9.82 3.25 -6.88
N GLU A 33 -10.34 2.98 -8.08
CA GLU A 33 -10.73 1.65 -8.57
C GLU A 33 -9.67 0.55 -8.36
N PRO A 34 -8.36 0.79 -8.58
CA PRO A 34 -7.36 -0.26 -8.36
C PRO A 34 -7.29 -0.76 -6.91
N PHE A 35 -7.78 0.04 -5.96
CA PHE A 35 -7.75 -0.28 -4.53
C PHE A 35 -9.15 -0.56 -3.96
N ALA A 36 -10.20 0.12 -4.41
CA ALA A 36 -11.53 0.03 -3.82
C ALA A 36 -12.21 -1.32 -4.12
N VAL A 37 -12.70 -2.00 -3.07
CA VAL A 37 -13.42 -3.28 -3.19
C VAL A 37 -14.49 -3.43 -2.10
N GLY A 38 -15.33 -4.47 -2.21
CA GLY A 38 -16.22 -4.89 -1.13
C GLY A 38 -17.22 -3.79 -0.74
N LEU A 39 -17.06 -3.25 0.47
CA LEU A 39 -17.97 -2.23 1.02
C LEU A 39 -17.74 -0.82 0.48
N ALA A 40 -16.66 -0.56 -0.27
CA ALA A 40 -16.31 0.78 -0.74
C ALA A 40 -17.45 1.49 -1.51
N PRO A 41 -18.13 0.87 -2.50
CA PRO A 41 -19.18 1.56 -3.27
C PRO A 41 -20.33 2.07 -2.39
N TYR A 42 -20.69 1.33 -1.35
CA TYR A 42 -21.76 1.72 -0.41
C TYR A 42 -21.36 2.89 0.49
N LEU A 43 -20.06 3.03 0.79
CA LEU A 43 -19.54 4.08 1.66
C LEU A 43 -19.29 5.39 0.91
N THR A 44 -18.97 5.34 -0.40
CA THR A 44 -18.59 6.54 -1.18
C THR A 44 -19.62 7.66 -1.22
N GLY A 45 -20.92 7.38 -0.97
CA GLY A 45 -21.97 8.39 -0.87
C GLY A 45 -22.04 9.11 0.48
N HIS A 46 -21.37 8.62 1.52
CA HIS A 46 -21.52 9.09 2.90
C HIS A 46 -20.41 10.08 3.29
N HIS A 47 -20.41 11.28 2.68
CA HIS A 47 -19.33 12.28 2.86
C HIS A 47 -18.96 12.53 4.34
N ARG A 48 -19.94 12.84 5.20
CA ARG A 48 -19.68 13.13 6.62
C ARG A 48 -19.02 11.97 7.37
N LEU A 49 -19.42 10.74 7.05
CA LEU A 49 -18.83 9.54 7.65
C LEU A 49 -17.37 9.40 7.20
N LEU A 50 -17.08 9.56 5.91
CA LEU A 50 -15.73 9.46 5.38
C LEU A 50 -14.81 10.55 5.92
N THR A 51 -15.31 11.78 6.12
CA THR A 51 -14.58 12.85 6.79
C THR A 51 -14.24 12.48 8.23
N ALA A 52 -15.21 11.97 8.99
CA ALA A 52 -15.00 11.52 10.36
C ALA A 52 -13.98 10.36 10.42
N LEU A 53 -14.05 9.41 9.50
CA LEU A 53 -13.09 8.32 9.39
C LEU A 53 -11.68 8.81 9.04
N THR A 54 -11.55 9.82 8.18
CA THR A 54 -10.24 10.42 7.86
C THR A 54 -9.60 11.00 9.11
N TRP A 55 -10.34 11.80 9.87
CA TRP A 55 -9.81 12.40 11.11
C TRP A 55 -9.59 11.36 12.21
N LEU A 56 -10.47 10.36 12.34
CA LEU A 56 -10.27 9.24 13.27
C LEU A 56 -8.95 8.51 12.96
N TRP A 57 -8.68 8.23 11.69
CA TRP A 57 -7.44 7.58 11.28
C TRP A 57 -6.22 8.44 11.60
N ILE A 58 -6.25 9.74 11.27
CA ILE A 58 -5.16 10.68 11.61
C ILE A 58 -4.95 10.76 13.12
N ALA A 59 -6.02 10.87 13.90
CA ALA A 59 -5.95 10.93 15.35
C ALA A 59 -5.33 9.66 15.94
N LEU A 60 -5.71 8.48 15.45
CA LEU A 60 -5.09 7.23 15.84
C LEU A 60 -3.59 7.24 15.51
N LEU A 61 -3.20 7.55 14.27
CA LEU A 61 -1.80 7.58 13.85
C LEU A 61 -0.92 8.47 14.75
N VAL A 62 -1.39 9.69 15.06
CA VAL A 62 -0.72 10.62 15.97
C VAL A 62 -0.68 10.08 17.40
N ALA A 63 -1.76 9.42 17.84
CA ALA A 63 -1.86 8.80 19.17
C ALA A 63 -1.09 7.47 19.30
N SER A 64 -0.39 7.00 18.27
CA SER A 64 0.35 5.73 18.32
C SER A 64 1.34 5.58 19.49
N PRO A 65 2.02 6.63 20.01
CA PRO A 65 2.86 6.49 21.20
C PRO A 65 2.07 6.05 22.45
N LEU A 66 0.77 6.34 22.52
CA LEU A 66 -0.09 5.93 23.63
C LEU A 66 -0.22 4.40 23.75
N LEU A 67 0.01 3.64 22.67
CA LEU A 67 0.05 2.17 22.71
C LEU A 67 1.16 1.63 23.65
N LEU A 68 2.19 2.44 23.93
CA LEU A 68 3.29 2.08 24.84
C LEU A 68 3.06 2.56 26.28
N VAL A 69 2.36 3.69 26.45
CA VAL A 69 2.25 4.38 27.74
C VAL A 69 0.95 4.02 28.47
N VAL A 70 -0.14 3.81 27.73
CA VAL A 70 -1.44 3.48 28.32
C VAL A 70 -1.45 2.02 28.76
N THR A 71 -2.00 1.75 29.95
CA THR A 71 -2.07 0.42 30.54
C THR A 71 -3.52 -0.04 30.77
N GLY A 72 -3.70 -1.33 31.06
CA GLY A 72 -5.00 -1.92 31.41
C GLY A 72 -6.06 -1.85 30.30
N TRP A 73 -7.33 -1.70 30.69
CA TRP A 73 -8.46 -1.75 29.77
C TRP A 73 -8.43 -0.64 28.71
N ARG A 74 -7.87 0.54 29.04
CA ARG A 74 -7.72 1.66 28.10
C ARG A 74 -6.81 1.28 26.91
N ARG A 75 -5.74 0.52 27.18
CA ARG A 75 -4.85 -0.01 26.13
C ARG A 75 -5.59 -0.99 25.22
N THR A 76 -6.48 -1.80 25.80
CA THR A 76 -7.32 -2.75 25.05
C THR A 76 -8.27 -2.02 24.11
N VAL A 77 -8.94 -0.96 24.59
CA VAL A 77 -9.80 -0.11 23.75
C VAL A 77 -9.01 0.54 22.62
N LEU A 78 -7.81 1.05 22.90
CA LEU A 78 -6.94 1.64 21.88
C LEU A 78 -6.54 0.61 20.82
N VAL A 79 -6.07 -0.57 21.23
CA VAL A 79 -5.73 -1.67 20.32
C VAL A 79 -6.93 -2.08 19.46
N ALA A 80 -8.11 -2.20 20.07
CA ALA A 80 -9.34 -2.52 19.35
C ALA A 80 -9.70 -1.45 18.32
N ALA A 81 -9.56 -0.16 18.64
CA ALA A 81 -9.82 0.93 17.69
C ALA A 81 -8.92 0.85 16.45
N TYR A 82 -7.62 0.59 16.64
CA TYR A 82 -6.70 0.34 15.53
C TYR A 82 -7.09 -0.90 14.71
N ALA A 83 -7.41 -2.00 15.39
CA ALA A 83 -7.81 -3.24 14.72
C ALA A 83 -9.09 -3.06 13.89
N VAL A 84 -10.10 -2.35 14.41
CA VAL A 84 -11.34 -2.04 13.70
C VAL A 84 -11.07 -1.24 12.44
N VAL A 85 -10.17 -0.26 12.49
CA VAL A 85 -9.80 0.51 11.30
C VAL A 85 -9.13 -0.37 10.24
N HIS A 86 -8.20 -1.25 10.63
CA HIS A 86 -7.56 -2.18 9.69
C HIS A 86 -8.52 -3.22 9.12
N VAL A 87 -9.46 -3.73 9.92
CA VAL A 87 -10.53 -4.60 9.42
C VAL A 87 -11.43 -3.85 8.44
N GLY A 88 -11.75 -2.57 8.74
CA GLY A 88 -12.45 -1.69 7.82
C GLY A 88 -11.70 -1.48 6.50
N MET A 89 -10.38 -1.31 6.55
CA MET A 89 -9.53 -1.27 5.36
C MET A 89 -9.57 -2.60 4.59
N ALA A 90 -9.50 -3.75 5.26
CA ALA A 90 -9.62 -5.05 4.59
C ALA A 90 -10.97 -5.23 3.86
N ALA A 91 -12.05 -4.70 4.45
CA ALA A 91 -13.40 -4.77 3.89
C ALA A 91 -13.66 -3.78 2.74
N THR A 92 -12.82 -2.75 2.58
CA THR A 92 -13.03 -1.65 1.62
C THR A 92 -11.90 -1.48 0.61
N LEU A 93 -10.71 -2.01 0.88
CA LEU A 93 -9.50 -1.83 0.09
C LEU A 93 -8.77 -3.16 -0.16
N ARG A 94 -8.41 -3.40 -1.41
CA ARG A 94 -7.58 -4.52 -1.85
C ARG A 94 -6.11 -4.20 -1.64
N LEU A 95 -5.66 -4.31 -0.39
CA LEU A 95 -4.25 -4.10 0.00
C LEU A 95 -3.48 -5.42 0.22
N GLY A 96 -4.06 -6.55 -0.19
CA GLY A 96 -3.50 -7.88 0.06
C GLY A 96 -3.50 -8.22 1.55
N LEU A 97 -2.43 -8.86 2.03
CA LEU A 97 -2.29 -9.28 3.44
C LEU A 97 -2.02 -8.11 4.41
N PHE A 98 -1.74 -6.91 3.90
CA PHE A 98 -1.31 -5.77 4.72
C PHE A 98 -2.23 -5.45 5.92
N PRO A 99 -3.58 -5.34 5.76
CA PRO A 99 -4.44 -4.99 6.90
C PRO A 99 -4.49 -6.11 7.95
N LEU A 100 -4.46 -7.38 7.52
CA LEU A 100 -4.46 -8.54 8.42
C LEU A 100 -3.17 -8.64 9.22
N VAL A 101 -2.02 -8.43 8.55
CA VAL A 101 -0.71 -8.34 9.21
C VAL A 101 -0.70 -7.17 10.18
N SER A 102 -1.29 -6.02 9.82
CA SER A 102 -1.37 -4.87 10.71
C SER A 102 -2.20 -5.16 11.96
N VAL A 103 -3.27 -5.95 11.87
CA VAL A 103 -4.02 -6.45 13.04
C VAL A 103 -3.16 -7.39 13.88
N ALA A 104 -2.48 -8.36 13.26
CA ALA A 104 -1.62 -9.31 13.97
C ALA A 104 -0.49 -8.62 14.74
N VAL A 105 0.08 -7.56 14.17
CA VAL A 105 1.12 -6.75 14.79
C VAL A 105 0.63 -5.97 16.03
N LEU A 106 -0.68 -5.77 16.19
CA LEU A 106 -1.27 -5.16 17.39
C LEU A 106 -1.46 -6.14 18.55
N VAL A 107 -1.47 -7.45 18.27
CA VAL A 107 -1.70 -8.51 19.28
C VAL A 107 -0.75 -8.42 20.47
N PRO A 108 0.57 -8.18 20.30
CA PRO A 108 1.49 -8.00 21.43
C PRO A 108 1.21 -6.78 22.32
N PHE A 109 0.34 -5.86 21.89
CA PHE A 109 -0.06 -4.71 22.69
C PHE A 109 -1.25 -5.01 23.62
N LEU A 110 -1.87 -6.19 23.51
CA LEU A 110 -2.94 -6.60 24.41
C LEU A 110 -2.38 -6.86 25.83
N PRO A 111 -3.01 -6.31 26.89
CA PRO A 111 -2.62 -6.60 28.27
C PRO A 111 -2.83 -8.08 28.66
N PRO A 112 -2.11 -8.60 29.67
CA PRO A 112 -2.28 -9.96 30.19
C PRO A 112 -3.73 -10.35 30.49
N ALA A 113 -4.50 -9.43 31.09
CA ALA A 113 -5.91 -9.67 31.45
C ALA A 113 -6.84 -10.01 30.27
N VAL A 114 -6.43 -9.75 29.03
CA VAL A 114 -7.15 -10.19 27.82
C VAL A 114 -6.83 -11.66 27.54
N TRP A 115 -5.56 -12.03 27.63
CA TRP A 115 -5.10 -13.41 27.46
C TRP A 115 -5.65 -14.33 28.53
N ASP A 116 -5.63 -13.90 29.80
CA ASP A 116 -6.18 -14.68 30.92
C ASP A 116 -7.68 -14.98 30.72
N ARG A 117 -8.42 -14.02 30.16
CA ARG A 117 -9.85 -14.20 29.81
C ARG A 117 -10.03 -15.15 28.64
N LEU A 118 -9.24 -15.01 27.58
CA LEU A 118 -9.30 -15.90 26.43
C LEU A 118 -8.96 -17.34 26.83
N GLU A 119 -7.95 -17.53 27.67
CA GLU A 119 -7.61 -18.83 28.23
C GLU A 119 -8.76 -19.39 29.07
N GLY A 120 -9.39 -18.57 29.92
CA GLY A 120 -10.58 -18.97 30.68
C GLY A 120 -11.76 -19.40 29.80
N LEU A 121 -11.95 -18.76 28.64
CA LEU A 121 -12.99 -19.11 27.65
C LEU A 121 -12.63 -20.35 26.83
N LEU A 122 -11.35 -20.56 26.53
CA LEU A 122 -10.83 -21.67 25.73
C LEU A 122 -10.39 -22.87 26.59
N ALA A 123 -10.60 -22.81 27.91
CA ALA A 123 -10.12 -23.76 28.91
C ALA A 123 -10.62 -25.22 28.74
N GLY A 124 -11.55 -25.47 27.82
CA GLY A 124 -11.95 -26.80 27.38
C GLY A 124 -10.95 -27.41 26.38
N PRO A 125 -10.91 -26.94 25.11
CA PRO A 125 -10.03 -27.49 24.07
C PRO A 125 -8.55 -27.09 24.20
N ALA A 126 -8.21 -25.97 24.84
CA ALA A 126 -6.82 -25.51 24.94
C ALA A 126 -5.97 -26.33 25.92
N ARG A 127 -6.55 -26.84 27.01
CA ARG A 127 -5.83 -27.68 27.99
C ARG A 127 -5.32 -28.99 27.41
N ALA A 128 -6.03 -29.57 26.44
CA ALA A 128 -5.60 -30.78 25.75
C ALA A 128 -4.44 -30.52 24.77
N ALA A 129 -4.44 -29.35 24.11
CA ALA A 129 -3.37 -28.96 23.19
C ALA A 129 -2.10 -28.50 23.91
N THR A 130 -2.21 -27.78 25.04
CA THR A 130 -1.05 -27.37 25.85
C THR A 130 -0.44 -28.55 26.60
N ALA A 131 -1.24 -29.49 27.12
CA ALA A 131 -0.70 -30.72 27.73
C ALA A 131 0.11 -31.56 26.72
N PHE A 132 -0.33 -31.62 25.46
CA PHE A 132 0.41 -32.31 24.40
C PHE A 132 1.70 -31.57 23.99
N ALA A 133 1.70 -30.24 24.00
CA ALA A 133 2.87 -29.43 23.70
C ALA A 133 3.89 -29.42 24.87
N ASP A 134 3.43 -29.39 26.11
CA ASP A 134 4.28 -29.47 27.30
C ASP A 134 4.93 -30.86 27.41
N ASP A 135 4.20 -31.95 27.17
CA ASP A 135 4.79 -33.30 27.13
C ASP A 135 5.77 -33.48 25.95
N ALA A 136 5.52 -32.84 24.80
CA ALA A 136 6.42 -32.91 23.64
C ALA A 136 7.64 -31.97 23.73
N LEU A 137 7.56 -30.88 24.51
CA LEU A 137 8.65 -29.93 24.75
C LEU A 137 9.37 -30.15 26.09
N ALA A 138 8.89 -31.07 26.93
CA ALA A 138 9.53 -31.53 28.17
C ALA A 138 10.72 -32.49 27.95
N GLU A 139 11.30 -32.51 26.75
CA GLU A 139 12.65 -33.05 26.55
C GLU A 139 13.65 -32.08 27.21
N PRO A 140 14.32 -32.46 28.32
CA PRO A 140 15.35 -31.61 28.88
C PRO A 140 16.47 -31.47 27.85
N ALA A 141 16.66 -30.26 27.34
CA ALA A 141 17.74 -29.94 26.41
C ALA A 141 19.07 -30.54 26.93
N PRO A 142 19.68 -31.52 26.22
CA PRO A 142 20.81 -32.31 26.75
C PRO A 142 22.09 -31.49 26.93
N TRP A 143 22.09 -30.24 26.50
CA TRP A 143 23.22 -29.33 26.51
C TRP A 143 22.99 -28.23 27.57
N ARG A 144 23.32 -28.53 28.83
CA ARG A 144 23.45 -27.49 29.86
C ARG A 144 24.68 -26.64 29.52
N LEU A 145 24.44 -25.50 28.88
CA LEU A 145 25.51 -24.53 28.64
C LEU A 145 26.16 -24.13 29.97
N PRO A 146 27.50 -23.97 29.99
CA PRO A 146 28.17 -23.38 31.14
C PRO A 146 27.54 -22.03 31.50
N PRO A 147 27.36 -21.71 32.80
CA PRO A 147 26.67 -20.50 33.24
C PRO A 147 27.35 -19.20 32.79
N TRP A 148 28.63 -19.24 32.41
CA TRP A 148 29.34 -18.10 31.81
C TRP A 148 28.96 -17.92 30.33
N LEU A 149 28.82 -19.00 29.55
CA LEU A 149 28.42 -18.96 28.15
C LEU A 149 26.95 -18.53 28.01
N ALA A 150 26.07 -19.01 28.90
CA ALA A 150 24.67 -18.60 28.95
C ALA A 150 24.50 -17.10 29.32
N ARG A 151 25.33 -16.59 30.24
CA ARG A 151 25.36 -15.15 30.60
C ARG A 151 25.92 -14.30 29.46
N SER A 152 26.99 -14.74 28.81
CA SER A 152 27.57 -14.05 27.66
C SER A 152 26.63 -14.05 26.46
N ALA A 153 25.98 -15.17 26.14
CA ALA A 153 24.97 -15.26 25.09
C ALA A 153 23.74 -14.40 25.39
N ARG A 154 23.27 -14.34 26.63
CA ARG A 154 22.21 -13.40 27.03
C ARG A 154 22.64 -11.95 26.86
N ARG A 155 23.85 -11.57 27.31
CA ARG A 155 24.37 -10.20 27.13
C ARG A 155 24.54 -9.84 25.66
N LEU A 156 25.11 -10.73 24.85
CA LEU A 156 25.24 -10.53 23.40
C LEU A 156 23.87 -10.43 22.73
N GLY A 157 22.92 -11.28 23.12
CA GLY A 157 21.54 -11.24 22.66
C GLY A 157 20.85 -9.92 23.02
N THR A 158 21.01 -9.44 24.25
CA THR A 158 20.48 -8.14 24.67
C THR A 158 21.13 -7.00 23.88
N VAL A 159 22.44 -7.02 23.66
CA VAL A 159 23.14 -6.00 22.86
C VAL A 159 22.66 -6.04 21.40
N ALA A 160 22.59 -7.22 20.78
CA ALA A 160 22.10 -7.38 19.41
C ALA A 160 20.65 -6.91 19.26
N VAL A 161 19.76 -7.31 20.18
CA VAL A 161 18.37 -6.82 20.22
C VAL A 161 18.32 -5.31 20.41
N THR A 162 19.16 -4.75 21.27
CA THR A 162 19.22 -3.29 21.50
C THR A 162 19.69 -2.56 20.26
N VAL A 163 20.74 -3.04 19.59
CA VAL A 163 21.24 -2.47 18.32
C VAL A 163 20.18 -2.55 17.23
N VAL A 164 19.51 -3.70 17.07
CA VAL A 164 18.42 -3.87 16.11
C VAL A 164 17.26 -2.91 16.42
N LEU A 165 16.87 -2.77 17.69
CA LEU A 165 15.82 -1.83 18.12
C LEU A 165 16.22 -0.38 17.84
N VAL A 166 17.45 0.02 18.16
CA VAL A 166 17.97 1.37 17.91
C VAL A 166 18.04 1.65 16.41
N ALA A 167 18.59 0.73 15.61
CA ALA A 167 18.61 0.86 14.14
C ALA A 167 17.20 0.96 13.55
N SER A 168 16.26 0.16 14.06
CA SER A 168 14.85 0.19 13.64
C SER A 168 14.12 1.48 14.04
N LEU A 169 14.57 2.18 15.09
CA LEU A 169 14.04 3.47 15.54
C LEU A 169 14.67 4.65 14.76
N LEU A 170 15.94 4.54 14.40
CA LEU A 170 16.69 5.57 13.67
C LEU A 170 16.31 5.61 12.19
N TRP A 171 16.00 4.47 11.59
CA TRP A 171 15.66 4.39 10.16
C TRP A 171 14.43 5.24 9.78
N PRO A 172 13.31 5.23 10.53
CA PRO A 172 12.18 6.11 10.23
C PRO A 172 12.46 7.59 10.51
N ALA A 173 13.35 7.90 11.46
CA ALA A 173 13.75 9.28 11.75
C ALA A 173 14.53 9.91 10.57
N ALA A 174 15.40 9.13 9.92
CA ALA A 174 16.07 9.53 8.69
C ALA A 174 15.09 9.75 7.53
N ALA A 175 14.10 8.86 7.35
CA ALA A 175 13.06 9.00 6.33
C ALA A 175 12.16 10.24 6.53
N LEU A 176 12.14 10.82 7.73
CA LEU A 176 11.40 12.04 8.05
C LEU A 176 12.21 13.33 7.86
N GLY A 177 13.52 13.24 7.60
CA GLY A 177 14.41 14.41 7.40
C GLY A 177 14.79 15.14 8.69
N LEU A 178 14.79 14.46 9.84
CA LEU A 178 15.19 15.05 11.12
C LEU A 178 16.73 15.19 11.18
N PRO A 179 17.28 16.35 11.61
CA PRO A 179 18.71 16.71 11.50
C PRO A 179 19.67 15.92 12.43
N ALA A 180 19.22 14.85 13.08
CA ALA A 180 20.00 14.10 14.06
C ALA A 180 20.75 12.87 13.50
N VAL A 181 20.79 12.70 12.18
CA VAL A 181 21.52 11.60 11.52
C VAL A 181 22.55 12.22 10.57
N PRO A 182 23.85 11.86 10.64
CA PRO A 182 24.84 12.32 9.67
C PRO A 182 24.38 11.86 8.28
N THR A 183 23.93 12.82 7.47
CA THR A 183 23.44 12.63 6.11
C THR A 183 24.63 12.37 5.19
N ALA A 184 25.17 11.16 5.23
CA ALA A 184 25.99 10.60 4.16
C ALA A 184 25.14 9.79 3.16
N ALA A 185 23.82 9.86 3.26
CA ALA A 185 22.89 9.22 2.34
C ALA A 185 21.91 10.26 1.77
N GLU A 186 22.44 11.15 0.94
CA GLU A 186 21.71 11.76 -0.17
C GLU A 186 21.57 10.75 -1.33
N GLN A 187 21.39 9.47 -0.97
CA GLN A 187 21.03 8.40 -1.87
C GLN A 187 19.59 8.06 -1.54
N SER A 188 18.69 8.51 -2.43
CA SER A 188 17.44 7.82 -2.77
C SER A 188 16.88 6.96 -1.64
N ALA A 189 15.97 7.52 -0.85
CA ALA A 189 15.14 6.72 0.04
C ALA A 189 14.62 5.51 -0.77
N PRO A 190 14.99 4.26 -0.41
CA PRO A 190 14.73 3.11 -1.26
C PRO A 190 13.22 2.93 -1.49
N ASP A 191 12.86 2.22 -2.57
CA ASP A 191 11.51 1.92 -3.09
C ASP A 191 10.51 1.28 -2.10
N TYR A 192 10.82 1.22 -0.81
CA TYR A 192 10.05 0.56 0.25
C TYR A 192 9.69 1.52 1.39
N THR A 193 9.11 2.68 1.08
CA THR A 193 8.56 3.60 2.09
C THR A 193 7.12 3.23 2.45
N TRP A 194 6.78 3.24 3.75
CA TRP A 194 5.41 3.00 4.25
C TRP A 194 4.51 4.25 4.08
N ASN A 195 4.41 4.75 2.85
CA ASN A 195 3.74 6.01 2.51
C ASN A 195 2.50 5.82 1.63
N LEU A 196 1.82 4.67 1.73
CA LEU A 196 0.61 4.41 0.94
C LEU A 196 -0.43 5.53 1.14
N PHE A 197 -0.87 6.11 0.02
CA PHE A 197 -1.76 7.29 -0.04
C PHE A 197 -1.21 8.52 0.71
N ALA A 198 0.11 8.68 0.74
CA ALA A 198 0.79 9.81 1.37
C ALA A 198 1.95 10.34 0.48
N PRO A 199 2.28 11.64 0.54
CA PRO A 199 1.50 12.68 1.20
C PRO A 199 0.14 12.90 0.49
N HIS A 200 0.11 12.86 -0.83
CA HIS A 200 -1.11 13.07 -1.62
C HIS A 200 -1.59 11.73 -2.21
N PRO A 201 -2.81 11.25 -1.88
CA PRO A 201 -3.41 10.18 -2.67
C PRO A 201 -3.57 10.62 -4.13
N SER A 202 -3.59 9.66 -5.06
CA SER A 202 -3.95 9.96 -6.45
C SER A 202 -5.35 10.57 -6.49
N THR A 203 -5.50 11.64 -7.24
CA THR A 203 -6.78 12.35 -7.44
C THR A 203 -7.36 12.10 -8.83
N HIS A 204 -6.78 11.19 -9.60
CA HIS A 204 -7.17 10.90 -10.98
C HIS A 204 -7.25 9.39 -11.24
N HIS A 205 -8.28 8.99 -11.97
CA HIS A 205 -8.32 7.72 -12.71
C HIS A 205 -7.42 7.82 -13.94
N ARG A 206 -6.73 6.73 -14.28
CA ARG A 206 -5.77 6.69 -15.38
C ARG A 206 -5.90 5.41 -16.16
N TRP A 207 -6.11 5.52 -17.46
CA TRP A 207 -6.18 4.38 -18.37
C TRP A 207 -5.37 4.69 -19.64
N ILE A 208 -5.00 3.63 -20.35
CA ILE A 208 -4.19 3.72 -21.55
C ILE A 208 -5.00 3.32 -22.78
N VAL A 209 -4.71 3.97 -23.90
CA VAL A 209 -5.33 3.70 -25.21
C VAL A 209 -4.23 3.81 -26.26
N ALA A 210 -4.13 2.81 -27.13
CA ALA A 210 -3.11 2.77 -28.17
C ALA A 210 -3.73 2.65 -29.57
N PRO A 211 -4.35 3.71 -30.12
CA PRO A 211 -5.02 3.60 -31.40
C PRO A 211 -4.02 3.26 -32.52
N ALA A 212 -4.35 2.24 -33.29
CA ALA A 212 -3.64 1.82 -34.48
C ALA A 212 -4.56 1.89 -35.70
N THR A 213 -4.03 2.40 -36.80
CA THR A 213 -4.66 2.31 -38.12
C THR A 213 -4.00 1.18 -38.88
N LEU A 214 -4.77 0.19 -39.29
CA LEU A 214 -4.29 -0.97 -40.05
C LEU A 214 -4.16 -0.61 -41.54
N SER A 215 -3.38 -1.39 -42.26
CA SER A 215 -3.23 -1.34 -43.73
C SER A 215 -4.55 -1.54 -44.49
N THR A 216 -5.57 -2.11 -43.84
CA THR A 216 -6.94 -2.22 -44.36
C THR A 216 -7.76 -0.92 -44.21
N GLY A 217 -7.24 0.09 -43.51
CA GLY A 217 -7.94 1.30 -43.12
C GLY A 217 -8.75 1.17 -41.81
N GLU A 218 -8.84 -0.03 -41.23
CA GLU A 218 -9.52 -0.26 -39.95
C GLU A 218 -8.76 0.43 -38.80
N ARG A 219 -9.50 1.06 -37.88
CA ARG A 219 -8.93 1.71 -36.69
C ARG A 219 -9.34 0.96 -35.42
N VAL A 220 -8.36 0.42 -34.70
CA VAL A 220 -8.54 -0.42 -33.50
C VAL A 220 -7.52 -0.06 -32.42
N ASP A 221 -7.74 -0.49 -31.18
CA ASP A 221 -6.73 -0.37 -30.13
C ASP A 221 -5.67 -1.48 -30.28
N ALA A 222 -4.39 -1.11 -30.28
CA ALA A 222 -3.27 -2.01 -30.45
C ALA A 222 -2.98 -2.89 -29.22
N LEU A 223 -3.53 -2.55 -28.05
CA LEU A 223 -3.34 -3.31 -26.82
C LEU A 223 -4.17 -4.58 -26.82
N ASP A 224 -5.45 -4.49 -27.20
CA ASP A 224 -6.43 -5.58 -27.09
C ASP A 224 -7.19 -5.90 -28.39
N GLY A 225 -7.09 -5.08 -29.44
CA GLY A 225 -7.76 -5.26 -30.73
C GLY A 225 -9.23 -4.80 -30.76
N SER A 226 -9.72 -4.16 -29.69
CA SER A 226 -11.07 -3.63 -29.62
C SER A 226 -11.23 -2.31 -30.39
N ALA A 227 -12.46 -1.80 -30.48
CA ALA A 227 -12.71 -0.48 -31.06
C ALA A 227 -12.11 0.62 -30.17
N VAL A 228 -11.44 1.61 -30.79
CA VAL A 228 -10.83 2.71 -30.05
C VAL A 228 -11.90 3.50 -29.31
N THR A 229 -11.82 3.52 -27.98
CA THR A 229 -12.66 4.35 -27.12
C THR A 229 -11.80 5.26 -26.24
N TRP A 230 -12.24 6.50 -26.08
CA TRP A 230 -11.65 7.46 -25.15
C TRP A 230 -12.45 7.58 -23.87
N GLU A 231 -13.53 6.81 -23.74
CA GLU A 231 -14.32 6.78 -22.53
C GLU A 231 -13.60 6.00 -21.44
N ARG A 232 -13.83 6.42 -20.20
CA ARG A 232 -13.24 5.74 -19.04
C ARG A 232 -13.92 4.38 -18.90
N PRO A 233 -13.18 3.26 -18.93
CA PRO A 233 -13.77 1.96 -18.68
C PRO A 233 -14.27 1.86 -17.22
N PRO A 234 -15.14 0.87 -16.91
CA PRO A 234 -15.56 0.61 -15.53
C PRO A 234 -14.38 0.32 -14.59
N ASP A 235 -13.36 -0.38 -15.08
CA ASP A 235 -12.09 -0.61 -14.39
C ASP A 235 -10.93 -0.09 -15.25
N ALA A 236 -10.33 1.03 -14.84
CA ALA A 236 -9.17 1.60 -15.53
C ALA A 236 -7.93 0.69 -15.50
N GLY A 237 -7.83 -0.19 -14.50
CA GLY A 237 -6.74 -1.16 -14.35
C GLY A 237 -6.71 -2.22 -15.46
N GLU A 238 -7.86 -2.57 -16.02
CA GLU A 238 -7.96 -3.58 -17.09
C GLU A 238 -7.32 -3.12 -18.40
N THR A 239 -7.13 -1.82 -18.60
CA THR A 239 -6.43 -1.31 -19.79
C THR A 239 -4.94 -1.62 -19.80
N TYR A 240 -4.36 -1.98 -18.65
CA TYR A 240 -2.97 -2.38 -18.56
C TYR A 240 -2.84 -3.88 -18.81
N PRO A 241 -2.12 -4.33 -19.87
CA PRO A 241 -2.00 -5.76 -20.17
C PRO A 241 -1.41 -6.59 -19.03
N ASN A 242 -0.52 -5.99 -18.22
CA ASN A 242 0.05 -6.60 -17.02
C ASN A 242 0.68 -5.54 -16.10
N ALA A 243 1.19 -5.97 -14.94
CA ALA A 243 1.82 -5.10 -13.95
C ALA A 243 3.05 -4.33 -14.46
N LEU A 244 3.80 -4.88 -15.43
CA LEU A 244 4.98 -4.20 -16.00
C LEU A 244 4.55 -3.01 -16.86
N TRP A 245 3.44 -3.11 -17.59
CA TRP A 245 2.84 -1.97 -18.29
C TRP A 245 2.43 -0.86 -17.34
N HIS A 246 1.78 -1.23 -16.23
CA HIS A 246 1.43 -0.26 -15.21
C HIS A 246 2.66 0.45 -14.64
N ARG A 247 3.73 -0.28 -14.32
CA ARG A 247 5.00 0.30 -13.87
C ARG A 247 5.63 1.22 -14.92
N TYR A 248 5.72 0.78 -16.17
CA TYR A 248 6.27 1.58 -17.26
C TYR A 248 5.51 2.90 -17.46
N VAL A 249 4.18 2.87 -17.39
CA VAL A 249 3.35 4.09 -17.53
C VAL A 249 3.50 5.02 -16.32
N VAL A 250 3.68 4.48 -15.11
CA VAL A 250 4.03 5.30 -13.93
C VAL A 250 5.35 6.04 -14.17
N ASP A 251 6.36 5.34 -14.67
CA ASP A 251 7.71 5.87 -14.92
C ASP A 251 7.71 6.90 -16.06
N LEU A 252 6.94 6.63 -17.11
CA LEU A 252 6.72 7.52 -18.24
C LEU A 252 6.08 8.85 -17.80
N ARG A 253 5.08 8.78 -16.91
CA ARG A 253 4.43 9.98 -16.36
C ARG A 253 5.30 10.74 -15.37
N ALA A 254 6.16 10.02 -14.65
CA ALA A 254 7.14 10.64 -13.74
C ALA A 254 8.28 11.34 -14.50
N GLY A 255 8.35 11.20 -15.84
CA GLY A 255 9.45 11.73 -16.64
C GLY A 255 10.76 10.98 -16.45
N THR A 256 10.71 9.76 -15.89
CA THR A 256 11.89 8.91 -15.68
C THR A 256 12.25 8.07 -16.91
N VAL A 257 11.34 7.99 -17.88
CA VAL A 257 11.60 7.40 -19.19
C VAL A 257 12.05 8.52 -20.13
N ASP A 258 13.33 8.51 -20.50
CA ASP A 258 13.94 9.56 -21.34
C ASP A 258 13.36 9.60 -22.76
N ASP A 259 12.97 8.44 -23.32
CA ASP A 259 12.47 8.34 -24.69
C ASP A 259 11.35 7.28 -24.82
N PRO A 260 10.10 7.68 -25.12
CA PRO A 260 8.98 6.76 -25.36
C PRO A 260 8.94 6.18 -26.78
N ARG A 261 9.75 6.65 -27.74
CA ARG A 261 9.73 6.14 -29.14
C ARG A 261 9.95 4.63 -29.29
N PRO A 262 10.76 3.94 -28.45
CA PRO A 262 10.87 2.48 -28.48
C PRO A 262 9.55 1.76 -28.23
N LEU A 263 8.63 2.35 -27.45
CA LEU A 263 7.29 1.80 -27.23
C LEU A 263 6.51 1.71 -28.55
N GLY A 264 6.50 2.80 -29.34
CA GLY A 264 5.86 2.81 -30.65
C GLY A 264 6.45 1.75 -31.58
N ALA A 265 7.77 1.63 -31.60
CA ALA A 265 8.44 0.61 -32.41
C ALA A 265 8.08 -0.82 -31.97
N TYR A 266 7.93 -1.05 -30.66
CA TYR A 266 7.45 -2.30 -30.11
C TYR A 266 5.99 -2.59 -30.53
N LEU A 267 5.09 -1.61 -30.43
CA LEU A 267 3.69 -1.78 -30.85
C LEU A 267 3.58 -2.09 -32.35
N CYS A 268 4.35 -1.40 -33.21
CA CYS A 268 4.42 -1.71 -34.64
C CYS A 268 4.86 -3.16 -34.91
N ARG A 269 5.88 -3.65 -34.19
CA ARG A 269 6.41 -5.02 -34.37
C ARG A 269 5.50 -6.10 -33.80
N ARG A 270 4.85 -5.81 -32.67
CA ARG A 270 3.92 -6.75 -32.01
C ARG A 270 2.67 -6.97 -32.86
N GLY A 271 2.20 -5.94 -33.57
CA GLY A 271 0.92 -5.98 -34.24
C GLY A 271 -0.26 -5.92 -33.27
N VAL A 272 -1.47 -6.04 -33.80
CA VAL A 272 -2.70 -6.01 -33.01
C VAL A 272 -3.16 -7.45 -32.71
N PRO A 273 -3.45 -7.80 -31.44
CA PRO A 273 -3.98 -9.13 -31.11
C PRO A 273 -5.23 -9.47 -31.92
N GLY A 274 -5.30 -10.68 -32.48
CA GLY A 274 -6.45 -11.14 -33.25
C GLY A 274 -6.60 -10.52 -34.65
N ARG A 275 -5.65 -9.71 -35.11
CA ARG A 275 -5.62 -9.15 -36.47
C ARG A 275 -4.34 -9.55 -37.20
N SER A 276 -4.47 -9.88 -38.48
CA SER A 276 -3.32 -10.22 -39.35
C SER A 276 -2.81 -9.03 -40.17
N ALA A 277 -3.61 -7.98 -40.34
CA ALA A 277 -3.23 -6.80 -41.09
C ALA A 277 -2.10 -6.03 -40.37
N ALA A 278 -1.13 -5.56 -41.14
CA ALA A 278 -0.04 -4.73 -40.62
C ALA A 278 -0.57 -3.38 -40.14
N ILE A 279 0.10 -2.79 -39.15
CA ILE A 279 -0.18 -1.44 -38.65
C ILE A 279 0.51 -0.43 -39.57
N ASP A 280 -0.21 0.60 -40.03
CA ASP A 280 0.33 1.73 -40.77
C ASP A 280 0.79 2.85 -39.81
N THR A 281 -0.05 3.19 -38.83
CA THR A 281 0.25 4.18 -37.79
C THR A 281 -0.20 3.70 -36.41
N VAL A 282 0.55 4.05 -35.37
CA VAL A 282 0.19 3.77 -33.98
C VAL A 282 0.53 4.97 -33.11
N ALA A 283 -0.38 5.30 -32.20
CA ALA A 283 -0.14 6.26 -31.15
C ALA A 283 -0.35 5.61 -29.77
N PHE A 284 0.17 6.24 -28.73
CA PHE A 284 -0.01 5.81 -27.34
C PHE A 284 -0.39 6.99 -26.47
N TYR A 285 -1.54 6.86 -25.80
CA TYR A 285 -2.09 7.89 -24.94
C TYR A 285 -2.24 7.38 -23.51
N VAL A 286 -1.99 8.26 -22.56
CA VAL A 286 -2.47 8.12 -21.19
C VAL A 286 -3.57 9.13 -20.98
N LEU A 287 -4.75 8.64 -20.60
CA LEU A 287 -5.89 9.48 -20.29
C LEU A 287 -6.02 9.62 -18.77
N GLU A 288 -6.38 10.82 -18.34
CA GLU A 288 -6.58 11.16 -16.94
C GLU A 288 -7.97 11.77 -16.76
N ALA A 289 -8.72 11.25 -15.79
CA ALA A 289 -9.98 11.85 -15.36
C ALA A 289 -9.94 12.04 -13.85
N PRO A 290 -10.24 13.24 -13.32
CA PRO A 290 -10.25 13.47 -11.89
C PRO A 290 -11.30 12.60 -11.21
N VAL A 291 -10.99 12.16 -9.98
CA VAL A 291 -11.98 11.47 -9.14
C VAL A 291 -13.12 12.44 -8.82
N ARG A 292 -14.34 11.93 -8.67
CA ARG A 292 -15.52 12.76 -8.40
C ARG A 292 -15.37 13.57 -7.12
N ALA A 293 -14.67 13.01 -6.11
CA ALA A 293 -14.41 13.66 -4.83
C ALA A 293 -13.68 15.00 -4.94
N VAL A 294 -12.88 15.24 -5.99
CA VAL A 294 -12.13 16.50 -6.18
C VAL A 294 -12.79 17.43 -7.20
N GLY A 295 -14.09 17.27 -7.45
CA GLY A 295 -14.88 18.23 -8.24
C GLY A 295 -15.02 17.91 -9.72
N GLY A 296 -14.60 16.72 -10.17
CA GLY A 296 -14.93 16.23 -11.52
C GLY A 296 -14.56 17.21 -12.64
N GLY A 297 -13.30 17.61 -12.71
CA GLY A 297 -12.75 18.45 -13.78
C GLY A 297 -12.61 17.75 -15.15
N GLU A 298 -11.97 18.46 -16.08
CA GLU A 298 -11.84 18.03 -17.48
C GLU A 298 -10.95 16.79 -17.64
N ARG A 299 -11.32 15.94 -18.61
CA ARG A 299 -10.51 14.81 -19.01
C ARG A 299 -9.30 15.32 -19.77
N ARG A 300 -8.11 14.85 -19.39
CA ARG A 300 -6.87 15.14 -20.10
C ARG A 300 -6.43 13.93 -20.91
N ARG A 301 -6.10 14.14 -22.17
CA ARG A 301 -5.49 13.13 -23.04
C ARG A 301 -4.04 13.55 -23.30
N ILE A 302 -3.10 12.73 -22.85
CA ILE A 302 -1.66 12.99 -22.98
C ILE A 302 -1.11 12.03 -24.01
N GLU A 303 -0.61 12.56 -25.12
CA GLU A 303 0.10 11.79 -26.14
C GLU A 303 1.55 11.59 -25.72
N TYR A 304 2.02 10.34 -25.76
CA TYR A 304 3.41 10.01 -25.51
C TYR A 304 4.12 9.48 -26.73
N VAL A 305 3.38 8.87 -27.66
CA VAL A 305 3.90 8.33 -28.90
C VAL A 305 2.91 8.64 -30.00
N ASP A 306 3.42 9.11 -31.13
CA ASP A 306 2.79 9.03 -32.44
C ASP A 306 3.85 8.54 -33.41
N ARG A 307 3.53 7.48 -34.16
CA ARG A 307 4.51 6.76 -34.96
C ARG A 307 3.90 6.16 -36.22
N GLU A 308 4.55 6.42 -37.34
CA GLU A 308 4.38 5.65 -38.56
C GLU A 308 5.17 4.34 -38.48
N CYS A 309 4.47 3.23 -38.75
CA CYS A 309 5.04 1.88 -38.72
C CYS A 309 5.56 1.44 -40.09
N ARG A 310 5.11 2.10 -41.17
CA ARG A 310 5.63 1.87 -42.52
C ARG A 310 7.10 2.28 -42.61
N ARG A 311 7.88 1.39 -43.22
CA ARG A 311 9.09 1.72 -43.97
C ARG A 311 8.82 1.39 -45.42
#